data_AF-A0A3A9K1Q1-F1
#
_entry.id   AF-A0A3A9K1Q1-F1
#
_cell.length_a   1.000
_cell.length_b   1.000
_cell.length_c   1.000
_cell.angle_alpha   90.00
_cell.angle_beta   90.00
_cell.angle_gamma   90.00
#
_symmetry.space_group_name_H-M   'P 1'
#
loop_
_entity.id
_entity.type
_entity.pdbx_description
1 polymer ?
#
loop_
_entity_poly.entity_id
_entity_poly.type
_entity_poly.pdbx_seq_one_letter_code
_entity_poly.pdbx_strand_id
1 'polypeptide(L)'
;MKFIVIGFLLLFLSIIVAVNWTDKKEVSENFAKQLFEYPLPPQTEIIEKEQVNGKGVVSGNGGYWGVIASIHLQTTLSKEDILSYYQGAGLFTYPDSTKKGVELEIYFEDDVQKIKISEGYYFRSSDGGTRFLKNYSENNQQNLINNRDEIKYVVQITNDFDYFPKLD
;
A
#
# COMPACT_ATOMS: atom_id res chain seq x y z
N MET A 1 -4.74 49.01 7.27
CA MET A 1 -4.22 48.11 8.33
C MET A 1 -4.99 46.78 8.40
N LYS A 2 -6.33 46.76 8.57
CA LYS A 2 -7.13 45.50 8.60
C LYS A 2 -6.94 44.57 7.38
N PHE A 3 -6.95 45.11 6.15
CA PHE A 3 -6.75 44.31 4.93
C PHE A 3 -5.34 43.72 4.81
N ILE A 4 -4.32 44.41 5.34
CA ILE A 4 -2.94 43.93 5.36
C ILE A 4 -2.81 42.76 6.35
N VAL A 5 -3.41 42.86 7.53
CA VAL A 5 -3.43 41.78 8.54
C VAL A 5 -4.18 40.55 8.03
N ILE A 6 -5.32 40.73 7.36
CA ILE A 6 -6.06 39.62 6.73
C ILE A 6 -5.23 38.96 5.62
N GLY A 7 -4.54 39.76 4.80
CA GLY A 7 -3.64 39.23 3.77
C GLY A 7 -2.52 38.36 4.35
N PHE A 8 -1.86 38.82 5.42
CA PHE A 8 -0.84 38.02 6.10
C PHE A 8 -1.41 36.75 6.76
N LEU A 9 -2.61 36.82 7.33
CA LEU A 9 -3.27 35.64 7.91
C LEU A 9 -3.56 34.58 6.84
N LEU A 10 -4.09 34.99 5.68
CA LEU A 10 -4.36 34.08 4.56
C LEU A 10 -3.07 33.49 3.98
N LEU A 11 -2.02 34.30 3.84
CA LEU A 11 -0.71 33.83 3.42
C LEU A 11 -0.17 32.78 4.39
N PHE A 12 -0.21 33.04 5.69
CA PHE A 12 0.25 32.11 6.71
C PHE A 12 -0.55 30.80 6.70
N LEU A 13 -1.88 30.89 6.56
CA LEU A 13 -2.75 29.71 6.43
C LEU A 13 -2.39 28.88 5.18
N SER A 14 -2.12 29.53 4.05
CA SER A 14 -1.75 28.86 2.81
C SER A 14 -0.40 28.12 2.92
N ILE A 15 0.56 28.69 3.64
CA ILE A 15 1.86 28.06 3.90
C ILE A 15 1.68 26.82 4.77
N ILE A 16 0.90 26.90 5.85
CA ILE A 16 0.60 25.75 6.72
C ILE A 16 -0.06 24.62 5.94
N VAL A 17 -1.03 24.94 5.07
CA VAL A 17 -1.70 23.94 4.23
C VAL A 17 -0.71 23.28 3.25
N ALA A 18 0.17 24.07 2.63
CA ALA A 18 1.15 23.57 1.67
C ALA A 18 2.19 22.64 2.32
N VAL A 19 2.72 23.00 3.49
CA VAL A 19 3.68 22.17 4.24
C VAL A 19 3.05 20.84 4.61
N ASN A 20 1.87 20.87 5.27
CA ASN A 20 1.17 19.64 5.66
C ASN A 20 0.82 18.72 4.47
N TRP A 21 0.58 19.27 3.28
CA TRP A 21 0.30 18.46 2.10
C TRP A 21 1.56 17.82 1.53
N THR A 22 2.69 18.55 1.60
CA THR A 22 4.01 18.05 1.17
C THR A 22 4.45 16.89 2.06
N ASP A 23 4.30 17.02 3.38
CA ASP A 23 4.67 15.97 4.33
C ASP A 23 3.87 14.68 4.10
N LYS A 24 2.55 14.78 3.89
CA LYS A 24 1.70 13.61 3.58
C LYS A 24 2.13 12.90 2.31
N LYS A 25 2.47 13.68 1.28
CA LYS A 25 2.93 13.15 0.01
C LYS A 25 4.26 12.43 0.19
N GLU A 26 5.23 13.05 0.85
CA GLU A 26 6.54 12.46 1.11
C GLU A 26 6.44 11.17 1.94
N VAL A 27 5.66 11.19 3.03
CA VAL A 27 5.44 9.99 3.86
C VAL A 27 4.81 8.86 3.05
N SER A 28 3.81 9.17 2.22
CA SER A 28 3.14 8.18 1.37
C SER A 28 4.07 7.61 0.30
N GLU A 29 4.86 8.45 -0.35
CA GLU A 29 5.84 8.06 -1.37
C GLU A 29 6.96 7.19 -0.76
N ASN A 30 7.50 7.60 0.39
CA ASN A 30 8.53 6.84 1.09
C ASN A 30 8.01 5.48 1.57
N PHE A 31 6.76 5.41 2.02
CA PHE A 31 6.12 4.15 2.37
C PHE A 31 5.97 3.24 1.13
N ALA A 32 5.42 3.76 0.03
CA ALA A 32 5.23 2.99 -1.21
C ALA A 32 6.55 2.50 -1.81
N LYS A 33 7.60 3.32 -1.71
CA LYS A 33 8.95 3.01 -2.18
C LYS A 33 9.50 1.72 -1.58
N GLN A 34 9.16 1.41 -0.32
CA GLN A 34 9.60 0.16 0.32
C GLN A 34 9.16 -1.07 -0.47
N LEU A 35 7.93 -1.07 -0.99
CA LEU A 35 7.43 -2.15 -1.85
C LEU A 35 8.00 -2.03 -3.26
N PHE A 36 8.01 -0.83 -3.84
CA PHE A 36 8.43 -0.60 -5.23
C PHE A 36 9.89 -0.90 -5.52
N GLU A 37 10.75 -0.85 -4.50
CA GLU A 37 12.17 -1.18 -4.58
C GLU A 37 12.51 -2.55 -3.98
N TYR A 38 11.52 -3.24 -3.40
CA TYR A 38 11.73 -4.60 -2.94
C TYR A 38 12.09 -5.50 -4.15
N PRO A 39 13.13 -6.35 -4.05
CA PRO A 39 13.51 -7.22 -5.15
C PRO A 39 12.34 -8.05 -5.65
N LEU A 40 12.29 -8.29 -6.97
CA LEU A 40 11.29 -9.17 -7.55
C LEU A 40 11.74 -10.64 -7.46
N PRO A 41 10.80 -11.59 -7.38
CA PRO A 41 11.13 -12.99 -7.61
C PRO A 41 11.77 -13.16 -9.01
N PRO A 42 12.59 -14.20 -9.21
CA PRO A 42 13.12 -14.50 -10.54
C PRO A 42 11.97 -14.71 -11.54
N GLN A 43 12.23 -14.48 -12.82
CA GLN A 43 11.23 -14.70 -13.89
C GLN A 43 9.91 -13.96 -13.64
N THR A 44 9.99 -12.77 -13.04
CA THR A 44 8.84 -11.92 -12.74
C THR A 44 9.01 -10.56 -13.39
N GLU A 45 7.95 -10.08 -14.05
CA GLU A 45 7.89 -8.78 -14.68
C GLU A 45 6.83 -7.90 -14.01
N ILE A 46 7.06 -6.59 -14.00
CA ILE A 46 6.12 -5.60 -13.50
C ILE A 46 5.18 -5.19 -14.62
N ILE A 47 3.89 -5.41 -14.42
CA ILE A 47 2.84 -4.89 -15.29
C ILE A 47 2.57 -3.42 -14.92
N GLU A 48 2.35 -3.15 -13.63
CA GLU A 48 1.90 -1.85 -13.14
C GLU A 48 2.32 -1.64 -11.68
N LYS A 49 2.57 -0.39 -11.29
CA LYS A 49 2.71 0.06 -9.90
C LYS A 49 1.67 1.13 -9.63
N GLU A 50 1.02 1.05 -8.47
CA GLU A 50 0.01 2.01 -8.06
C GLU A 50 0.24 2.39 -6.60
N GLN A 51 0.09 3.68 -6.30
CA GLN A 51 0.00 4.19 -4.93
C GLN A 51 -1.26 5.03 -4.80
N VAL A 52 -2.09 4.69 -3.83
CA VAL A 52 -3.25 5.50 -3.46
C VAL A 52 -3.11 5.95 -2.01
N ASN A 53 -3.41 7.22 -1.74
CA ASN A 53 -3.36 7.77 -0.40
C ASN A 53 -4.41 8.87 -0.21
N GLY A 54 -4.89 9.03 1.01
CA GLY A 54 -5.99 9.94 1.30
C GLY A 54 -6.70 9.65 2.61
N LYS A 55 -7.65 10.53 2.95
CA LYS A 55 -8.53 10.32 4.10
C LYS A 55 -9.54 9.22 3.79
N GLY A 56 -9.67 8.24 4.67
CA GLY A 56 -10.64 7.15 4.50
C GLY A 56 -10.28 6.12 3.43
N VAL A 57 -9.08 6.20 2.83
CA VAL A 57 -8.55 5.16 1.93
C VAL A 57 -8.45 3.82 2.66
N VAL A 58 -8.06 3.84 3.94
CA VAL A 58 -8.06 2.67 4.82
C VAL A 58 -9.28 2.76 5.74
N SER A 59 -10.22 1.82 5.55
CA SER A 59 -11.46 1.77 6.33
C SER A 59 -11.19 1.50 7.81
N GLY A 60 -11.94 2.17 8.69
CA GLY A 60 -11.88 1.94 10.14
C GLY A 60 -10.76 2.69 10.86
N ASN A 61 -9.98 3.53 10.16
CA ASN A 61 -8.81 4.21 10.73
C ASN A 61 -9.11 5.48 11.55
N GLY A 62 -10.35 5.74 11.98
CA GLY A 62 -10.65 6.90 12.84
C GLY A 62 -10.29 8.28 12.24
N GLY A 63 -10.07 8.39 10.93
CA GLY A 63 -9.76 9.64 10.24
C GLY A 63 -8.28 9.89 9.99
N TYR A 64 -7.38 8.92 10.22
CA TYR A 64 -5.96 8.93 9.82
C TYR A 64 -5.77 8.98 8.29
N TRP A 65 -4.57 9.35 7.83
CA TRP A 65 -4.24 9.36 6.41
C TRP A 65 -3.85 7.95 5.99
N GLY A 66 -4.66 7.33 5.13
CA GLY A 66 -4.39 6.00 4.62
C GLY A 66 -3.44 6.05 3.42
N VAL A 67 -2.59 5.04 3.31
CA VAL A 67 -1.73 4.81 2.15
C VAL A 67 -1.73 3.32 1.80
N ILE A 68 -1.88 3.04 0.51
CA ILE A 68 -1.80 1.70 -0.07
C ILE A 68 -0.84 1.77 -1.25
N ALA A 69 0.11 0.85 -1.29
CA ALA A 69 1.00 0.66 -2.42
C ALA A 69 0.83 -0.75 -2.96
N SER A 70 0.72 -0.88 -4.29
CA SER A 70 0.46 -2.15 -4.96
C SER A 70 1.36 -2.31 -6.19
N ILE A 71 1.85 -3.53 -6.42
CA ILE A 71 2.54 -3.91 -7.65
C ILE A 71 1.78 -5.07 -8.29
N HIS A 72 1.44 -4.91 -9.56
CA HIS A 72 0.85 -5.96 -10.38
C HIS A 72 1.96 -6.66 -11.17
N LEU A 73 2.05 -7.97 -11.02
CA LEU A 73 3.17 -8.79 -11.44
C LEU A 73 2.70 -9.92 -12.35
N GLN A 74 3.60 -10.35 -13.23
CA GLN A 74 3.44 -11.49 -14.13
C GLN A 74 4.66 -12.40 -13.99
N THR A 75 4.45 -13.71 -13.87
CA THR A 75 5.56 -14.65 -13.67
C THR A 75 5.26 -16.05 -14.18
N THR A 76 6.29 -16.83 -14.47
CA THR A 76 6.22 -18.27 -14.75
C THR A 76 6.42 -19.13 -13.49
N LEU A 77 6.62 -18.52 -12.32
CA LEU A 77 6.74 -19.23 -11.04
C LEU A 77 5.39 -19.82 -10.60
N SER A 78 5.45 -20.90 -9.82
CA SER A 78 4.27 -21.43 -9.13
C SER A 78 3.78 -20.51 -8.02
N LYS A 79 2.52 -20.68 -7.57
CA LYS A 79 2.00 -19.93 -6.41
C LYS A 79 2.83 -20.22 -5.16
N GLU A 80 3.26 -21.46 -4.97
CA GLU A 80 4.11 -21.90 -3.88
C GLU A 80 5.47 -21.19 -3.88
N ASP A 81 6.10 -21.05 -5.04
CA ASP A 81 7.39 -20.36 -5.17
C ASP A 81 7.25 -18.86 -4.88
N ILE A 82 6.17 -18.23 -5.36
CA ILE A 82 5.85 -16.82 -5.07
C ILE A 82 5.68 -16.63 -3.55
N LEU A 83 4.87 -17.48 -2.90
CA LEU A 83 4.64 -17.39 -1.46
C LEU A 83 5.93 -17.61 -0.67
N SER A 84 6.72 -18.63 -1.04
CA SER A 84 8.00 -18.96 -0.39
C SER A 84 9.01 -17.81 -0.53
N TYR A 85 9.04 -17.15 -1.68
CA TYR A 85 9.87 -15.96 -1.89
C TYR A 85 9.52 -14.84 -0.90
N TYR A 86 8.23 -14.49 -0.80
CA TYR A 86 7.79 -13.38 0.06
C TYR A 86 7.81 -13.74 1.54
N GLN A 87 7.87 -15.02 1.93
CA GLN A 87 8.09 -15.42 3.33
C GLN A 87 9.42 -14.87 3.88
N GLY A 88 10.41 -14.68 3.02
CA GLY A 88 11.69 -14.05 3.37
C GLY A 88 11.64 -12.52 3.52
N ALA A 89 10.56 -11.85 3.10
CA ALA A 89 10.47 -10.38 3.12
C ALA A 89 10.38 -9.80 4.54
N GLY A 90 9.79 -10.55 5.47
CA GLY A 90 9.50 -10.06 6.80
C GLY A 90 8.49 -8.90 6.80
N LEU A 91 8.62 -7.98 7.76
CA LEU A 91 7.71 -6.85 7.93
C LEU A 91 8.33 -5.56 7.38
N PHE A 92 7.48 -4.76 6.73
CA PHE A 92 7.79 -3.41 6.27
C PHE A 92 7.63 -2.40 7.41
N THR A 93 8.26 -1.23 7.29
CA THR A 93 8.14 -0.17 8.30
C THR A 93 6.83 0.58 8.16
N TYR A 94 6.24 0.98 9.29
CA TYR A 94 5.09 1.86 9.28
C TYR A 94 5.43 3.19 8.59
N PRO A 95 4.46 3.87 7.95
CA PRO A 95 4.69 5.20 7.42
C PRO A 95 5.12 6.15 8.55
N ASP A 96 6.05 7.06 8.26
CA ASP A 96 6.62 8.01 9.23
C ASP A 96 7.21 7.34 10.50
N SER A 97 7.76 6.13 10.35
CA SER A 97 8.33 5.37 11.45
C SER A 97 9.50 4.49 11.02
N THR A 98 10.41 4.20 11.96
CA THR A 98 11.43 3.16 11.81
C THR A 98 10.95 1.79 12.32
N LYS A 99 9.79 1.72 12.97
CA LYS A 99 9.23 0.49 13.51
C LYS A 99 8.70 -0.38 12.38
N LYS A 100 9.04 -1.67 12.39
CA LYS A 100 8.47 -2.68 11.51
C LYS A 100 7.15 -3.21 12.04
N GLY A 101 6.22 -3.49 11.14
CA GLY A 101 4.93 -4.07 11.50
C GLY A 101 3.90 -4.15 10.38
N VAL A 102 4.23 -3.64 9.19
CA VAL A 102 3.35 -3.73 8.04
C VAL A 102 3.55 -5.07 7.35
N GLU A 103 2.52 -5.89 7.35
CA GLU A 103 2.50 -7.17 6.67
C GLU A 103 2.19 -7.00 5.18
N LEU A 104 2.82 -7.86 4.37
CA LEU A 104 2.60 -7.90 2.93
C LEU A 104 1.34 -8.70 2.60
N GLU A 105 0.57 -8.17 1.65
CA GLU A 105 -0.64 -8.76 1.12
C GLU A 105 -0.35 -9.34 -0.28
N ILE A 106 -0.88 -10.53 -0.57
CA ILE A 106 -0.74 -11.18 -1.88
C ILE A 106 -2.12 -11.60 -2.38
N TYR A 107 -2.45 -11.19 -3.60
CA TYR A 107 -3.70 -11.54 -4.27
C TYR A 107 -3.41 -12.18 -5.61
N PHE A 108 -3.80 -13.45 -5.79
CA PHE A 108 -3.68 -14.13 -7.08
C PHE A 108 -4.85 -13.79 -7.99
N GLU A 109 -4.65 -13.86 -9.31
CA GLU A 109 -5.66 -13.51 -10.32
C GLU A 109 -7.02 -14.24 -10.17
N ASP A 110 -7.05 -15.41 -9.53
CA ASP A 110 -8.25 -16.19 -9.27
C ASP A 110 -8.98 -15.81 -7.95
N ASP A 111 -8.33 -15.06 -7.06
CA ASP A 111 -8.89 -14.53 -5.82
C ASP A 111 -8.53 -13.04 -5.61
N VAL A 112 -8.90 -12.20 -6.58
CA VAL A 112 -8.65 -10.76 -6.51
C VAL A 112 -9.80 -9.94 -7.09
N GLN A 113 -10.11 -8.82 -6.44
CA GLN A 113 -10.97 -7.77 -6.95
C GLN A 113 -10.28 -6.40 -6.86
N LYS A 114 -10.48 -5.57 -7.88
CA LYS A 114 -10.00 -4.19 -7.96
C LYS A 114 -11.05 -3.24 -7.40
N ILE A 115 -10.79 -2.63 -6.25
CA ILE A 115 -11.68 -1.70 -5.58
C ILE A 115 -11.35 -0.28 -6.01
N LYS A 116 -12.30 0.41 -6.65
CA LYS A 116 -12.13 1.81 -7.07
C LYS A 116 -12.65 2.76 -5.98
N ILE A 117 -11.87 3.80 -5.71
CA ILE A 117 -12.19 4.92 -4.81
C ILE A 117 -11.90 6.24 -5.52
N SER A 118 -12.24 7.37 -4.91
CA SER A 118 -11.99 8.70 -5.50
C SER A 118 -10.52 8.98 -5.76
N GLU A 119 -9.65 8.45 -4.90
CA GLU A 119 -8.21 8.67 -4.90
C GLU A 119 -7.46 7.72 -5.85
N GLY A 120 -8.12 6.67 -6.38
CA GLY A 120 -7.48 5.64 -7.19
C GLY A 120 -8.13 4.28 -7.03
N TYR A 121 -7.32 3.23 -6.91
CA TYR A 121 -7.81 1.89 -6.60
C TYR A 121 -6.81 1.09 -5.76
N TYR A 122 -7.31 0.03 -5.17
CA TYR A 122 -6.51 -0.97 -4.46
C TYR A 122 -7.11 -2.36 -4.65
N PHE A 123 -6.49 -3.37 -4.08
CA PHE A 123 -6.89 -4.76 -4.26
C PHE A 123 -7.34 -5.41 -2.95
N ARG A 124 -8.32 -6.32 -3.08
CA ARG A 124 -8.80 -7.22 -2.02
C ARG A 124 -9.05 -8.61 -2.60
N SER A 125 -9.24 -9.61 -1.76
CA SER A 125 -9.74 -10.91 -2.22
C SER A 125 -11.19 -10.80 -2.67
N SER A 126 -11.65 -11.80 -3.44
CA SER A 126 -13.00 -11.85 -3.99
C SER A 126 -14.10 -11.84 -2.93
N ASP A 127 -13.79 -12.29 -1.70
CA ASP A 127 -14.68 -12.25 -0.54
C ASP A 127 -14.68 -10.89 0.22
N GLY A 128 -13.90 -9.90 -0.23
CA GLY A 128 -13.77 -8.60 0.41
C GLY A 128 -12.74 -8.53 1.55
N GLY A 129 -12.06 -9.64 1.84
CA GLY A 129 -11.01 -9.74 2.84
C GLY A 129 -9.66 -9.17 2.40
N THR A 130 -8.75 -9.09 3.38
CA THR A 130 -7.32 -8.87 3.17
C THR A 130 -6.63 -10.22 3.16
N ARG A 131 -5.71 -10.44 2.20
CA ARG A 131 -4.94 -11.68 2.09
C ARG A 131 -3.49 -11.43 2.49
N PHE A 132 -3.23 -11.47 3.80
CA PHE A 132 -1.86 -11.42 4.29
C PHE A 132 -1.12 -12.69 3.90
N LEU A 133 0.19 -12.58 3.72
CA LEU A 133 1.05 -13.72 3.40
C LEU A 133 0.86 -14.91 4.38
N LYS A 134 0.68 -14.62 5.68
CA LYS A 134 0.42 -15.64 6.72
C LYS A 134 -0.88 -16.43 6.53
N ASN A 135 -1.88 -15.87 5.85
CA ASN A 135 -3.15 -16.56 5.61
C ASN A 135 -2.98 -17.77 4.67
N TYR A 136 -1.92 -17.79 3.86
CA TYR A 136 -1.60 -18.90 2.97
C TYR A 136 -0.86 -20.06 3.65
N SER A 137 -0.19 -19.81 4.79
CA SER A 137 0.43 -20.88 5.57
C SER A 137 -0.56 -21.63 6.47
N GLU A 138 -1.67 -21.00 6.83
CA GLU A 138 -2.67 -21.57 7.75
C GLU A 138 -3.76 -22.38 7.04
N ASN A 139 -4.05 -22.06 5.77
CA ASN A 139 -5.01 -22.81 4.96
C ASN A 139 -4.26 -23.84 4.10
N ASN A 140 -4.53 -25.12 4.33
CA ASN A 140 -3.95 -26.25 3.59
C ASN A 140 -3.85 -25.95 2.08
N GLN A 141 -2.65 -26.14 1.52
CA GLN A 141 -2.17 -25.87 0.15
C GLN A 141 -2.97 -26.53 -0.99
N GLN A 142 -4.15 -27.09 -0.72
CA GLN A 142 -4.95 -27.90 -1.65
C GLN A 142 -5.53 -27.13 -2.84
N ASN A 143 -5.49 -25.79 -2.85
CA ASN A 143 -5.95 -24.94 -3.96
C ASN A 143 -4.83 -24.18 -4.69
N LEU A 144 -3.55 -24.51 -4.47
CA LEU A 144 -2.43 -23.83 -5.12
C LEU A 144 -2.04 -24.41 -6.49
N ILE A 145 -2.68 -25.50 -6.91
CA ILE A 145 -2.42 -26.15 -8.20
C ILE A 145 -2.87 -25.24 -9.35
N ASN A 146 -1.92 -24.59 -9.99
CA ASN A 146 -2.12 -23.82 -11.22
C ASN A 146 -1.51 -24.58 -12.41
N ASN A 147 -2.34 -24.95 -13.39
CA ASN A 147 -1.91 -25.55 -14.67
C ASN A 147 -1.63 -24.47 -15.74
N ARG A 148 -1.26 -23.25 -15.34
CA ARG A 148 -0.98 -22.15 -16.26
C ARG A 148 0.52 -21.96 -16.39
N ASP A 149 1.00 -21.77 -17.61
CA ASP A 149 2.41 -21.46 -17.89
C ASP A 149 2.81 -20.07 -17.36
N GLU A 150 1.83 -19.21 -17.06
CA GLU A 150 2.04 -17.85 -16.59
C GLU A 150 0.94 -17.44 -15.59
N ILE A 151 1.34 -16.81 -14.49
CA ILE A 151 0.49 -16.38 -13.38
C ILE A 151 0.59 -14.87 -13.22
N LYS A 152 -0.57 -14.23 -13.03
CA LYS A 152 -0.66 -12.82 -12.60
C LYS A 152 -1.08 -12.73 -11.15
N TYR A 153 -0.47 -11.79 -10.43
CA TYR A 153 -0.76 -11.57 -9.02
C TYR A 153 -0.40 -10.14 -8.61
N VAL A 154 -0.99 -9.70 -7.50
CA VAL A 154 -0.73 -8.40 -6.90
C VAL A 154 -0.04 -8.60 -5.56
N VAL A 155 0.98 -7.78 -5.32
CA VAL A 155 1.58 -7.58 -4.00
C VAL A 155 1.19 -6.20 -3.51
N GLN A 156 0.75 -6.09 -2.26
CA GLN A 156 0.27 -4.83 -1.68
C GLN A 156 0.76 -4.66 -0.23
N ILE A 157 1.00 -3.41 0.16
CA ILE A 157 1.15 -3.01 1.56
C ILE A 157 0.17 -1.88 1.87
N THR A 158 -0.48 -1.99 3.03
CA THR A 158 -1.52 -1.05 3.47
C THR A 158 -1.21 -0.57 4.87
N ASN A 159 -1.28 0.74 5.10
CA ASN A 159 -1.28 1.28 6.46
C ASN A 159 -1.88 2.69 6.51
N ASP A 160 -1.93 3.27 7.71
CA ASP A 160 -2.26 4.65 7.93
C ASP A 160 -1.25 5.34 8.83
N PHE A 161 -1.30 6.66 8.87
CA PHE A 161 -0.43 7.47 9.72
C PHE A 161 -1.10 8.76 10.18
N ASP A 162 -0.57 9.30 11.26
CA ASP A 162 -0.96 10.62 11.76
C ASP A 162 -0.43 11.72 10.83
N TYR A 163 -1.33 12.61 10.45
CA TYR A 163 -1.06 13.73 9.57
C TYR A 163 -1.50 15.06 10.17
N PHE A 164 -1.90 15.05 11.45
CA PHE A 164 -2.02 16.28 12.21
C PHE A 164 -0.62 16.85 12.45
N PRO A 165 -0.45 18.19 12.37
CA PRO A 165 0.84 18.80 12.63
C PRO A 165 1.30 18.43 14.04
N LYS A 166 2.48 17.79 14.14
CA LYS A 166 3.15 17.59 15.42
C LYS A 166 3.64 18.96 15.88
N LEU A 167 2.97 19.52 16.89
CA LEU A 167 3.45 20.72 17.57
C LEU A 167 4.49 20.26 18.59
N ASP A 168 5.76 20.26 18.20
CA ASP A 168 6.91 20.14 19.11
C ASP A 168 7.26 21.51 19.72
#